data_AF-A0A1J3H582-F1
#
_entry.id   AF-A0A1J3H582-F1
#
_cell.length_a   1.000
_cell.length_b   1.000
_cell.length_c   1.000
_cell.angle_alpha   90.00
_cell.angle_beta   90.00
_cell.angle_gamma   90.00
#
_symmetry.space_group_name_H-M   'P 1'
#
loop_
_entity.id
_entity.type
_entity.pdbx_description
1 polymer ?
#
loop_
_entity_poly.entity_id
_entity_poly.type
_entity_poly.pdbx_seq_one_letter_code
_entity_poly.pdbx_strand_id
1 'polypeptide(L)'
;MTVGAGISVSNSDLLVLGHRILRGVPENVLVTPASGNAFIDGAFIGVASDQTGSHRVFPLGKLEDLRFMCVFRFKLWWMTQRMGTNGKEIPCETQFLIVEANKGSDLGADQSASYVVFLPILEGDFRAVLQGNESNELEICLESGDPNVDQFQGNHLVFVAAGSDPFDVITKAVKAVEQHLQTFSHRERKKMPDMLNWFGWCTWDA
;
A
#
# COMPACT_ATOMS: atom_id res chain seq x y z
N MET A 1 7.77 -20.05 6.98
CA MET A 1 7.86 -20.17 5.51
C MET A 1 6.46 -20.15 4.93
N THR A 2 5.97 -18.99 4.53
CA THR A 2 4.72 -18.85 3.76
C THR A 2 5.11 -18.54 2.32
N VAL A 3 5.15 -19.58 1.50
CA VAL A 3 5.39 -19.48 0.05
C VAL A 3 4.05 -19.19 -0.61
N GLY A 4 3.75 -17.91 -0.80
CA GLY A 4 2.62 -17.43 -1.60
C GLY A 4 2.97 -16.03 -2.10
N ALA A 5 2.76 -15.77 -3.40
CA ALA A 5 3.00 -14.47 -4.06
C ALA A 5 4.44 -13.93 -4.14
N GLY A 6 5.45 -14.67 -3.66
CA GLY A 6 6.84 -14.18 -3.65
C GLY A 6 7.06 -12.98 -2.71
N ILE A 7 6.11 -12.69 -1.82
CA ILE A 7 6.18 -11.67 -0.76
C ILE A 7 6.38 -12.40 0.56
N SER A 8 7.46 -12.11 1.27
CA SER A 8 7.78 -12.80 2.55
C SER A 8 8.71 -11.97 3.41
N VAL A 9 8.72 -12.24 4.72
CA VAL A 9 9.74 -11.73 5.64
C VAL A 9 10.76 -12.83 5.91
N SER A 10 12.04 -12.53 5.72
CA SER A 10 13.16 -13.45 5.97
C SER A 10 14.36 -12.66 6.48
N ASN A 11 15.02 -13.15 7.54
CA ASN A 11 16.18 -12.48 8.15
C ASN A 11 15.92 -11.00 8.52
N SER A 12 14.71 -10.67 8.99
CA SER A 12 14.26 -9.29 9.24
C SER A 12 14.21 -8.40 8.00
N ASP A 13 14.15 -8.96 6.80
CA ASP A 13 14.00 -8.23 5.55
C ASP A 13 12.65 -8.58 4.89
N LEU A 14 11.92 -7.58 4.40
CA LEU A 14 10.75 -7.78 3.55
C LEU A 14 11.24 -8.02 2.13
N LEU A 15 11.06 -9.23 1.64
CA LEU A 15 11.42 -9.66 0.29
C LEU A 15 10.18 -9.73 -0.59
N VAL A 16 10.26 -9.12 -1.77
CA VAL A 16 9.22 -9.14 -2.79
C VAL A 16 9.83 -9.57 -4.12
N LEU A 17 9.40 -10.72 -4.64
CA LEU A 17 9.97 -11.37 -5.82
C LEU A 17 11.50 -11.54 -5.72
N GLY A 18 12.02 -11.78 -4.51
CA GLY A 18 13.45 -11.90 -4.24
C GLY A 18 14.20 -10.57 -4.06
N HIS A 19 13.53 -9.43 -4.25
CA HIS A 19 14.10 -8.11 -3.98
C HIS A 19 13.82 -7.67 -2.55
N ARG A 20 14.84 -7.19 -1.85
CA ARG A 20 14.67 -6.59 -0.52
C ARG A 20 14.06 -5.20 -0.66
N ILE A 21 12.91 -4.99 -0.02
CA ILE A 21 12.18 -3.71 -0.03
C ILE A 21 12.32 -2.98 1.30
N LEU A 22 12.18 -3.69 2.42
CA LEU A 22 12.36 -3.14 3.77
C LEU A 22 13.41 -3.93 4.54
N ARG A 23 14.20 -3.23 5.36
CA ARG A 23 15.22 -3.82 6.24
C ARG A 23 14.87 -3.63 7.71
N GLY A 24 15.15 -4.62 8.55
CA GLY A 24 14.87 -4.54 9.98
C GLY A 24 13.36 -4.58 10.28
N VAL A 25 12.63 -5.39 9.53
CA VAL A 25 11.20 -5.67 9.76
C VAL A 25 11.02 -6.28 11.15
N PRO A 26 10.20 -5.67 12.03
CA PRO A 26 9.94 -6.21 13.36
C PRO A 26 9.25 -7.58 13.35
N GLU A 27 9.50 -8.39 14.38
CA GLU A 27 8.96 -9.76 14.50
C GLU A 27 7.43 -9.82 14.58
N ASN A 28 6.80 -8.74 15.01
CA ASN A 28 5.36 -8.67 15.13
C ASN A 28 4.65 -8.29 13.81
N VAL A 29 5.39 -8.05 12.73
CA VAL A 29 4.84 -7.85 11.39
C VAL A 29 4.41 -9.20 10.81
N LEU A 30 3.16 -9.29 10.39
CA LEU A 30 2.56 -10.48 9.81
C LEU A 30 2.44 -10.31 8.29
N VAL A 31 2.75 -11.37 7.54
CA VAL A 31 2.52 -11.41 6.08
C VAL A 31 1.62 -12.59 5.75
N THR A 32 0.40 -12.27 5.31
CA THR A 32 -0.65 -13.24 4.97
C THR A 32 -0.89 -13.22 3.46
N PRO A 33 -0.62 -14.32 2.73
CA PRO A 33 -0.89 -14.38 1.30
C PRO A 33 -2.36 -14.08 0.98
N ALA A 34 -2.62 -13.30 -0.06
CA ALA A 34 -3.98 -13.03 -0.49
C ALA A 34 -4.59 -14.31 -1.07
N SER A 35 -5.60 -14.86 -0.39
CA SER A 35 -6.28 -16.08 -0.80
C SER A 35 -7.41 -15.73 -1.79
N GLY A 36 -7.19 -15.94 -3.08
CA GLY A 36 -8.21 -15.70 -4.10
C GLY A 36 -7.69 -15.89 -5.53
N ASN A 37 -8.51 -16.49 -6.39
CA ASN A 37 -8.27 -16.82 -7.81
C ASN A 37 -7.11 -16.06 -8.50
N ALA A 38 -6.03 -16.79 -8.79
CA ALA A 38 -5.09 -16.80 -9.94
C ALA A 38 -4.64 -15.51 -10.66
N PHE A 39 -5.11 -14.31 -10.32
CA PHE A 39 -4.86 -13.12 -11.13
C PHE A 39 -3.71 -12.25 -10.62
N ILE A 40 -3.32 -12.37 -9.34
CA ILE A 40 -2.33 -11.50 -8.70
C ILE A 40 -1.59 -12.22 -7.57
N ASP A 41 -0.27 -12.21 -7.66
CA ASP A 41 0.62 -12.49 -6.53
C ASP A 41 0.63 -11.28 -5.59
N GLY A 42 -0.19 -11.33 -4.53
CA GLY A 42 -0.24 -10.32 -3.48
C GLY A 42 -0.32 -10.91 -2.07
N ALA A 43 -0.03 -10.08 -1.08
CA ALA A 43 -0.10 -10.43 0.34
C ALA A 43 -0.56 -9.23 1.17
N PHE A 44 -1.16 -9.50 2.31
CA PHE A 44 -1.50 -8.49 3.30
C PHE A 44 -0.41 -8.44 4.37
N ILE A 45 -0.02 -7.22 4.72
CA ILE A 45 0.78 -6.90 5.89
C ILE A 45 -0.17 -6.54 7.02
N GLY A 46 0.03 -7.22 8.15
CA GLY A 46 -0.63 -6.94 9.43
C GLY A 46 0.41 -6.77 10.54
N VAL A 47 -0.08 -6.49 11.75
CA VAL A 47 0.73 -6.33 12.95
C VAL A 47 0.06 -7.07 14.11
N ALA A 48 0.78 -8.02 14.71
CA ALA A 48 0.40 -8.60 15.99
C ALA A 48 0.69 -7.58 17.10
N SER A 49 -0.34 -7.18 17.84
CA SER A 49 -0.22 -6.24 18.95
C SER A 49 -1.24 -6.55 20.02
N ASP A 50 -0.83 -6.46 21.28
CA ASP A 50 -1.71 -6.46 22.46
C ASP A 50 -2.15 -5.03 22.83
N GLN A 51 -1.64 -4.02 22.12
CA GLN A 51 -1.95 -2.62 22.40
C GLN A 51 -3.33 -2.23 21.86
N THR A 52 -4.15 -1.61 22.70
CA THR A 52 -5.42 -0.98 22.32
C THR A 52 -5.26 0.53 22.20
N GLY A 53 -5.97 1.18 21.29
CA GLY A 53 -5.98 2.63 21.18
C GLY A 53 -6.64 3.08 19.88
N SER A 54 -7.29 4.24 19.92
CA SER A 54 -7.89 4.86 18.73
C SER A 54 -6.87 5.39 17.72
N HIS A 55 -5.59 5.47 18.12
CA HIS A 55 -4.43 5.80 17.28
C HIS A 55 -3.22 4.96 17.71
N ARG A 56 -2.62 4.24 16.76
CA ARG A 56 -1.42 3.41 16.95
C ARG A 56 -0.47 3.53 15.76
N VAL A 57 0.82 3.50 16.03
CA VAL A 57 1.87 3.57 15.01
C VAL A 57 2.78 2.36 15.16
N PHE A 58 3.01 1.65 14.06
CA PHE A 58 3.82 0.43 14.01
C PHE A 58 4.89 0.53 12.93
N PRO A 59 6.18 0.38 13.27
CA PRO A 59 7.24 0.33 12.27
C PRO A 59 7.15 -0.95 11.44
N LEU A 60 7.40 -0.84 10.14
CA LEU A 60 7.50 -1.96 9.20
C LEU A 60 8.94 -2.29 8.81
N GLY A 61 9.87 -1.37 9.02
CA GLY A 61 11.26 -1.48 8.63
C GLY A 61 11.72 -0.32 7.76
N LYS A 62 13.02 -0.29 7.48
CA LYS A 62 13.69 0.81 6.77
C LYS A 62 13.55 0.67 5.26
N LEU A 63 13.11 1.74 4.62
CA LEU A 63 13.13 1.91 3.16
C LEU A 63 14.32 2.82 2.81
N GLU A 64 15.33 2.28 2.12
CA GLU A 64 16.56 3.01 1.80
C GLU A 64 16.98 2.70 0.36
N ASP A 65 17.45 3.71 -0.35
CA ASP A 65 18.00 3.62 -1.72
C ASP A 65 17.06 2.97 -2.76
N LEU A 66 15.73 3.10 -2.58
CA LEU A 66 14.72 2.61 -3.51
C LEU A 66 13.83 3.77 -3.98
N ARG A 67 13.79 4.01 -5.30
CA ARG A 67 12.93 5.05 -5.87
C ARG A 67 11.47 4.72 -5.57
N PHE A 68 10.73 5.71 -5.09
CA PHE A 68 9.30 5.57 -4.85
C PHE A 68 8.52 6.75 -5.39
N MET A 69 7.22 6.52 -5.60
CA MET A 69 6.20 7.55 -5.68
C MET A 69 5.10 7.21 -4.67
N CYS A 70 4.61 8.21 -3.96
CA CYS A 70 3.51 8.05 -3.02
C CYS A 70 2.45 9.12 -3.24
N VAL A 71 1.23 8.83 -2.80
CA VAL A 71 0.10 9.76 -2.78
C VAL A 71 -0.36 9.91 -1.34
N PHE A 72 -0.42 11.15 -0.86
CA PHE A 72 -0.70 11.47 0.53
C PHE A 72 -1.69 12.62 0.66
N ARG A 73 -2.45 12.61 1.76
CA ARG A 73 -3.46 13.62 2.06
C ARG A 73 -2.83 14.81 2.79
N PHE A 74 -2.50 15.86 2.03
CA PHE A 74 -1.90 17.09 2.60
C PHE A 74 -2.94 18.08 3.15
N LYS A 75 -4.22 17.91 2.80
CA LYS A 75 -5.38 18.63 3.36
C LYS A 75 -6.56 17.67 3.44
N LEU A 76 -7.54 18.01 4.29
CA LEU A 76 -8.74 17.18 4.53
C LEU A 76 -9.43 16.67 3.25
N TRP A 77 -9.41 17.46 2.17
CA TRP A 77 -10.11 17.18 0.91
C TRP A 77 -9.19 16.90 -0.28
N TRP A 78 -7.87 16.96 -0.10
CA TRP A 78 -6.92 16.96 -1.22
C TRP A 78 -5.74 16.01 -0.98
N MET A 79 -5.40 15.28 -2.04
CA MET A 79 -4.17 14.50 -2.12
C MET A 79 -3.19 15.13 -3.10
N THR A 80 -1.90 14.88 -2.87
CA THR A 80 -0.83 15.21 -3.81
C THR A 80 0.21 14.08 -3.80
N GLN A 81 1.17 14.14 -4.71
CA GLN A 81 2.19 13.14 -4.89
C GLN A 81 3.55 13.59 -4.35
N ARG A 82 4.37 12.63 -3.92
CA ARG A 82 5.79 12.86 -3.64
C ARG A 82 6.62 11.70 -4.17
N MET A 83 7.81 12.02 -4.65
CA MET A 83 8.83 11.06 -5.07
C MET A 83 10.05 11.21 -4.16
N GLY A 84 10.77 10.12 -3.93
CA GLY A 84 11.95 10.10 -3.09
C GLY A 84 12.68 8.76 -3.20
N THR A 85 13.67 8.57 -2.33
CA THR A 85 14.43 7.31 -2.26
C THR A 85 14.54 6.72 -0.86
N ASN A 86 14.13 7.46 0.17
CA ASN A 86 14.25 7.04 1.58
C ASN A 86 12.94 7.15 2.34
N GLY A 87 12.75 6.28 3.33
CA GLY A 87 11.54 6.19 4.14
C GLY A 87 11.17 7.52 4.81
N LYS A 88 12.16 8.28 5.31
CA LYS A 88 11.93 9.58 5.95
C LYS A 88 11.26 10.63 5.06
N GLU A 89 11.33 10.44 3.74
CA GLU A 89 10.73 11.35 2.79
C GLU A 89 9.23 11.08 2.59
N ILE A 90 8.73 9.92 3.05
CA ILE A 90 7.32 9.54 2.95
C ILE A 90 6.50 10.42 3.90
N PRO A 91 5.59 11.26 3.39
CA PRO A 91 4.79 12.14 4.25
C PRO A 91 3.82 11.35 5.12
N CYS A 92 3.43 11.95 6.24
CA CYS A 92 2.26 11.49 7.01
C CYS A 92 1.03 11.41 6.10
N GLU A 93 0.07 10.56 6.45
CA GLU A 93 -1.18 10.40 5.71
C GLU A 93 -0.99 9.89 4.27
N THR A 94 0.05 9.09 4.02
CA THR A 94 0.27 8.42 2.73
C THR A 94 -0.74 7.28 2.56
N GLN A 95 -1.59 7.35 1.53
CA GLN A 95 -2.65 6.37 1.23
C GLN A 95 -2.31 5.43 0.07
N PHE A 96 -1.19 5.67 -0.61
CA PHE A 96 -0.69 4.81 -1.68
C PHE A 96 0.81 5.02 -1.82
N LEU A 97 1.55 3.94 -1.98
CA LEU A 97 3.00 3.95 -2.21
C LEU A 97 3.33 2.91 -3.29
N ILE A 98 4.19 3.29 -4.24
CA ILE A 98 4.76 2.37 -5.21
C ILE A 98 6.28 2.52 -5.18
N VAL A 99 6.98 1.39 -5.04
CA VAL A 99 8.43 1.30 -4.94
C VAL A 99 8.96 0.57 -6.16
N GLU A 100 10.01 1.09 -6.76
CA GLU A 100 10.73 0.40 -7.82
C GLU A 100 11.81 -0.49 -7.21
N ALA A 101 11.56 -1.79 -7.25
CA ALA A 101 12.49 -2.83 -6.83
C ALA A 101 13.54 -3.04 -7.93
N ASN A 102 14.56 -2.20 -7.96
CA ASN A 102 15.67 -2.33 -8.90
C ASN A 102 16.63 -3.46 -8.52
N LYS A 103 17.21 -4.12 -9.54
CA LYS A 103 18.50 -4.81 -9.38
C LYS A 103 19.60 -3.76 -9.46
N GLY A 104 20.17 -3.41 -8.32
CA GLY A 104 21.46 -2.70 -8.33
C GLY A 104 22.55 -3.60 -8.92
N SER A 105 23.11 -3.18 -10.06
CA SER A 105 24.43 -3.50 -10.63
C SER A 105 24.79 -4.95 -11.06
N ASP A 106 25.36 -5.05 -12.27
CA ASP A 106 26.35 -6.02 -12.78
C ASP A 106 25.95 -7.45 -13.20
N LEU A 107 24.67 -7.78 -13.36
CA LEU A 107 24.28 -9.06 -13.99
C LEU A 107 23.19 -8.86 -15.06
N GLY A 108 23.64 -8.61 -16.29
CA GLY A 108 22.87 -8.85 -17.53
C GLY A 108 21.65 -7.94 -17.75
N ALA A 109 21.67 -7.22 -18.87
CA ALA A 109 20.69 -6.23 -19.29
C ALA A 109 19.32 -6.79 -19.73
N ASP A 110 18.71 -7.72 -18.98
CA ASP A 110 17.49 -8.42 -19.42
C ASP A 110 16.43 -8.68 -18.34
N GLN A 111 16.45 -7.96 -17.21
CA GLN A 111 15.36 -8.05 -16.21
C GLN A 111 14.63 -6.73 -16.06
N SER A 112 13.37 -6.73 -16.50
CA SER A 112 12.40 -5.64 -16.38
C SER A 112 12.30 -5.16 -14.93
N ALA A 113 12.24 -3.85 -14.73
CA ALA A 113 12.00 -3.27 -13.40
C ALA A 113 10.74 -3.89 -12.77
N SER A 114 10.83 -4.25 -11.50
CA SER A 114 9.68 -4.72 -10.72
C SER A 114 9.16 -3.58 -9.87
N TYR A 115 7.85 -3.40 -9.87
CA TYR A 115 7.16 -2.38 -9.08
C TYR A 115 6.39 -3.06 -7.96
N VAL A 116 6.54 -2.53 -6.75
CA VAL A 116 5.90 -3.03 -5.54
C VAL A 116 4.93 -1.96 -5.03
N VAL A 117 3.64 -2.28 -5.04
CA VAL A 117 2.58 -1.44 -4.50
C VAL A 117 2.38 -1.76 -3.02
N PHE A 118 2.26 -0.72 -2.20
CA PHE A 118 1.74 -0.75 -0.85
C PHE A 118 0.47 0.07 -0.83
N LEU A 119 -0.65 -0.59 -0.53
CA LEU A 119 -1.97 0.00 -0.49
C LEU A 119 -2.55 -0.18 0.93
N PRO A 120 -2.45 0.84 1.80
CA PRO A 120 -3.15 0.86 3.09
C PRO A 120 -4.66 0.76 2.90
N ILE A 121 -5.31 -0.02 3.75
CA ILE A 121 -6.75 -0.29 3.66
C ILE A 121 -7.47 -0.05 4.99
N LEU A 122 -8.78 -0.25 4.99
CA LEU A 122 -9.60 -0.26 6.19
C LEU A 122 -9.70 -1.70 6.71
N GLU A 123 -9.63 -1.87 8.04
CA GLU A 123 -9.97 -3.12 8.71
C GLU A 123 -10.89 -2.83 9.90
N GLY A 124 -12.15 -3.27 9.79
CA GLY A 124 -13.19 -2.87 10.74
C GLY A 124 -13.37 -1.36 10.76
N ASP A 125 -13.35 -0.78 11.96
CA ASP A 125 -13.53 0.65 12.20
C ASP A 125 -12.22 1.46 12.08
N PHE A 126 -11.12 0.81 11.71
CA PHE A 126 -9.81 1.44 11.65
C PHE A 126 -9.32 1.65 10.22
N ARG A 127 -8.69 2.80 10.01
CA ARG A 127 -8.03 3.20 8.77
C ARG A 127 -6.52 3.12 8.94
N ALA A 128 -5.87 2.37 8.04
CA ALA A 128 -4.42 2.40 7.92
C ALA A 128 -3.96 3.50 6.95
N VAL A 129 -2.84 4.14 7.28
CA VAL A 129 -2.04 4.98 6.40
C VAL A 129 -0.55 4.69 6.61
N LEU A 130 0.28 5.16 5.69
CA LEU A 130 1.73 5.10 5.81
C LEU A 130 2.30 6.46 6.18
N GLN A 131 3.46 6.42 6.84
CA GLN A 131 4.30 7.58 7.07
C GLN A 131 5.77 7.15 7.17
N GLY A 132 6.68 8.10 6.96
CA GLY A 132 8.09 7.94 7.25
C GLY A 132 8.47 8.55 8.60
N ASN A 133 9.60 8.11 9.16
CA ASN A 133 10.23 8.74 10.32
C ASN A 133 11.70 9.13 10.06
N GLU A 134 12.32 9.85 11.00
CA GLU A 134 13.72 10.32 10.89
C GLU A 134 14.75 9.18 10.74
N SER A 135 14.39 7.95 11.08
CA SER A 135 15.24 6.75 11.00
C SER A 135 15.07 5.98 9.68
N ASN A 136 14.43 6.57 8.67
CA ASN A 136 14.05 5.96 7.39
C ASN A 136 13.06 4.79 7.51
N GLU A 137 12.39 4.63 8.65
CA GLU A 137 11.42 3.56 8.82
C GLU A 137 10.11 3.96 8.17
N LEU A 138 9.55 3.02 7.41
CA LEU A 138 8.17 3.06 6.98
C LEU A 138 7.31 2.60 8.16
N GLU A 139 6.29 3.37 8.50
CA GLU A 139 5.38 3.09 9.62
C GLU A 139 3.94 2.97 9.10
N ILE A 140 3.17 2.05 9.69
CA ILE A 140 1.71 2.03 9.60
C ILE A 140 1.17 2.89 10.73
N CYS A 141 0.41 3.93 10.40
CA CYS A 141 -0.44 4.63 11.35
C CYS A 141 -1.88 4.12 11.19
N LEU A 142 -2.47 3.69 12.30
CA LEU A 142 -3.79 3.10 12.38
C LEU A 142 -4.69 3.99 13.25
N GLU A 143 -5.81 4.44 12.70
CA GLU A 143 -6.73 5.36 13.37
C GLU A 143 -8.20 4.99 13.20
N SER A 144 -8.98 5.06 14.28
CA SER A 144 -10.45 4.97 14.23
C SER A 144 -11.13 6.33 14.15
N GLY A 145 -10.47 7.38 14.67
CA GLY A 145 -11.04 8.72 14.79
C GLY A 145 -12.01 8.90 15.96
N ASP A 146 -12.23 7.87 16.79
CA ASP A 146 -13.06 7.92 18.00
C ASP A 146 -12.31 7.28 19.19
N PRO A 147 -12.06 8.02 20.29
CA PRO A 147 -11.42 7.46 21.49
C PRO A 147 -12.15 6.27 22.12
N ASN A 148 -13.45 6.10 21.85
CA ASN A 148 -14.22 4.96 22.34
C ASN A 148 -14.08 3.70 21.46
N VAL A 149 -13.49 3.85 20.27
CA VAL A 149 -13.18 2.76 19.35
C VAL A 149 -11.67 2.53 19.39
N ASP A 150 -11.25 1.66 20.31
CA ASP A 150 -9.83 1.44 20.65
C ASP A 150 -9.34 0.01 20.39
N GLN A 151 -10.17 -0.86 19.82
CA GLN A 151 -9.84 -2.27 19.55
C GLN A 151 -9.81 -2.55 18.05
N PHE A 152 -8.70 -3.12 17.57
CA PHE A 152 -8.52 -3.54 16.18
C PHE A 152 -7.96 -4.97 16.11
N GLN A 153 -8.13 -5.64 14.97
CA GLN A 153 -7.53 -6.97 14.75
C GLN A 153 -6.09 -6.85 14.26
N GLY A 154 -5.82 -5.94 13.33
CA GLY A 154 -4.48 -5.66 12.80
C GLY A 154 -3.99 -6.67 11.78
N ASN A 155 -4.86 -7.50 11.19
CA ASN A 155 -4.43 -8.62 10.35
C ASN A 155 -4.15 -8.22 8.89
N HIS A 156 -4.93 -7.28 8.35
CA HIS A 156 -4.88 -6.87 6.95
C HIS A 156 -4.87 -5.34 6.86
N LEU A 157 -3.72 -4.71 7.15
CA LEU A 157 -3.61 -3.26 7.22
C LEU A 157 -3.09 -2.65 5.91
N VAL A 158 -2.16 -3.33 5.24
CA VAL A 158 -1.58 -2.88 3.98
C VAL A 158 -1.54 -4.03 2.99
N PHE A 159 -2.17 -3.87 1.84
CA PHE A 159 -2.06 -4.82 0.74
C PHE A 159 -0.79 -4.54 -0.07
N VAL A 160 -0.02 -5.60 -0.36
CA VAL A 160 1.20 -5.56 -1.14
C VAL A 160 1.04 -6.41 -2.39
N ALA A 161 1.42 -5.86 -3.54
CA ALA A 161 1.46 -6.59 -4.81
C ALA A 161 2.67 -6.16 -5.62
N ALA A 162 3.15 -7.05 -6.49
CA ALA A 162 4.27 -6.78 -7.35
C ALA A 162 4.00 -7.12 -8.82
N GLY A 163 4.64 -6.39 -9.73
CA GLY A 163 4.52 -6.62 -11.17
C GLY A 163 5.50 -5.79 -11.99
N SER A 164 5.67 -6.14 -13.26
CA SER A 164 6.61 -5.46 -14.17
C SER A 164 6.05 -4.19 -14.81
N ASP A 165 4.72 -4.03 -14.81
CA ASP A 165 4.03 -2.84 -15.31
C ASP A 165 3.37 -2.11 -14.12
N PRO A 166 3.74 -0.84 -13.85
CA PRO A 166 3.21 -0.09 -12.72
C PRO A 166 1.70 0.17 -12.84
N PHE A 167 1.16 0.33 -14.04
CA PHE A 167 -0.26 0.60 -14.24
C PHE A 167 -1.11 -0.66 -14.03
N ASP A 168 -0.61 -1.80 -14.53
CA ASP A 168 -1.27 -3.09 -14.36
C ASP A 168 -1.25 -3.52 -12.88
N VAL A 169 -0.09 -3.42 -12.18
CA VAL A 169 0.00 -3.80 -10.76
C VAL A 169 -0.91 -2.92 -9.88
N ILE A 170 -1.03 -1.62 -10.17
CA ILE A 170 -1.97 -0.74 -9.45
C ILE A 170 -3.40 -1.20 -9.68
N THR A 171 -3.80 -1.39 -10.94
CA THR A 171 -5.16 -1.83 -11.29
C THR A 171 -5.50 -3.16 -10.62
N LYS A 172 -4.56 -4.09 -10.64
CA LYS A 172 -4.64 -5.38 -9.99
C LYS A 172 -4.77 -5.24 -8.48
N ALA A 173 -3.91 -4.46 -7.83
CA ALA A 173 -3.95 -4.29 -6.38
C ALA A 173 -5.31 -3.80 -5.88
N VAL A 174 -5.91 -2.81 -6.57
CA VAL A 174 -7.26 -2.32 -6.23
C VAL A 174 -8.31 -3.41 -6.44
N LYS A 175 -8.21 -4.24 -7.49
CA LYS A 175 -9.11 -5.40 -7.72
C LYS A 175 -9.01 -6.45 -6.62
N ALA A 176 -7.80 -6.77 -6.16
CA ALA A 176 -7.60 -7.70 -5.05
C ALA A 176 -8.22 -7.16 -3.75
N VAL A 177 -8.00 -5.88 -3.46
CA VAL A 177 -8.60 -5.23 -2.28
C VAL A 177 -10.13 -5.15 -2.39
N GLU A 178 -10.70 -4.91 -3.56
CA GLU A 178 -12.17 -5.00 -3.73
C GLU A 178 -12.68 -6.39 -3.40
N GLN A 179 -12.03 -7.44 -3.93
CA GLN A 179 -12.45 -8.82 -3.69
C GLN A 179 -12.36 -9.20 -2.21
N HIS A 180 -11.35 -8.67 -1.50
CA HIS A 180 -11.16 -8.91 -0.08
C HIS A 180 -12.16 -8.14 0.79
N LEU A 181 -12.31 -6.83 0.59
CA LEU A 181 -13.15 -5.99 1.44
C LEU A 181 -14.64 -6.10 1.12
N GLN A 182 -15.00 -6.28 -0.16
CA GLN A 182 -16.38 -6.32 -0.64
C GLN A 182 -17.24 -5.08 -0.28
N THR A 183 -16.61 -3.94 0.04
CA THR A 183 -17.28 -2.69 0.45
C THR A 183 -17.38 -1.63 -0.64
N PHE A 184 -16.69 -1.81 -1.77
CA PHE A 184 -16.70 -0.86 -2.88
C PHE A 184 -16.68 -1.59 -4.23
N SER A 185 -16.83 -0.82 -5.31
CA SER A 185 -16.71 -1.34 -6.67
C SER A 185 -15.81 -0.46 -7.51
N HIS A 186 -15.10 -1.05 -8.48
CA HIS A 186 -14.35 -0.31 -9.48
C HIS A 186 -15.25 0.61 -10.32
N ARG A 187 -14.63 1.68 -10.86
CA ARG A 187 -15.32 2.73 -11.63
C ARG A 187 -16.14 2.16 -12.78
N GLU A 188 -15.66 1.14 -13.49
CA GLU A 188 -16.32 0.54 -14.65
C GLU A 188 -17.63 -0.16 -14.28
N ARG A 189 -17.81 -0.54 -13.00
CA ARG A 189 -19.04 -1.14 -12.49
C ARG A 189 -19.97 -0.14 -11.80
N LYS A 190 -19.49 1.09 -11.52
CA LYS A 190 -20.33 2.11 -10.89
C LYS A 190 -21.30 2.68 -11.93
N LYS A 191 -22.59 2.74 -11.57
CA LYS A 191 -23.61 3.41 -12.39
C LYS A 191 -23.29 4.91 -12.45
N MET A 192 -23.22 5.45 -13.66
CA MET A 192 -23.10 6.90 -13.85
C MET A 192 -24.40 7.60 -13.40
N PRO A 193 -24.34 8.67 -12.59
CA PRO A 193 -25.53 9.41 -12.20
C PRO A 193 -26.19 10.09 -13.41
N ASP A 194 -27.52 10.06 -13.48
CA ASP A 194 -28.28 10.67 -14.59
C ASP A 194 -28.05 12.18 -14.71
N MET A 195 -27.64 12.84 -13.62
CA MET A 195 -27.24 14.26 -13.61
C MET A 195 -26.11 14.56 -14.61
N LEU A 196 -25.25 13.60 -14.94
CA LEU A 196 -24.19 13.80 -15.91
C LEU A 196 -24.71 14.15 -17.31
N ASN A 197 -25.91 13.70 -17.66
CA ASN A 197 -26.55 14.01 -18.94
C ASN A 197 -27.01 15.48 -19.07
N TRP A 198 -26.99 16.24 -17.97
CA TRP A 198 -27.35 17.66 -17.97
C TRP A 198 -26.15 18.57 -18.24
N PHE A 199 -24.93 18.05 -18.14
CA PHE A 199 -23.74 18.79 -18.56
C PHE A 199 -23.58 18.68 -20.08
N GLY A 200 -23.46 19.82 -20.74
CA GLY A 200 -23.23 19.92 -22.17
C GLY A 200 -22.07 20.86 -22.47
N TRP A 201 -21.60 20.84 -23.71
CA TRP A 201 -20.61 21.77 -24.20
C TRP A 201 -21.26 22.74 -25.18
N CYS A 202 -21.07 24.05 -24.96
CA CYS A 202 -21.51 25.09 -25.87
C CYS A 202 -20.33 25.49 -26.75
N THR A 203 -20.42 25.25 -28.06
CA THR A 203 -19.37 25.63 -29.02
C THR A 203 -19.35 27.13 -29.36
N TRP A 204 -20.31 27.90 -28.85
CA TRP A 204 -20.46 29.33 -29.15
C TRP A 204 -19.45 30.22 -28.40
N ASP A 205 -18.97 29.78 -27.24
CA ASP A 205 -17.98 30.50 -26.41
C ASP A 205 -16.55 29.97 -26.61
N ALA A 206 -16.27 29.32 -27.73
CA ALA A 206 -14.96 28.77 -28.11
C ALA A 206 -14.18 29.72 -29.04
#